data_AF-A0AAW6TUS4-F1
#
_entry.id   AF-A0AAW6TUS4-F1
#
_cell.length_a   1.000
_cell.length_b   1.000
_cell.length_c   1.000
_cell.angle_alpha   90.00
_cell.angle_beta   90.00
_cell.angle_gamma   90.00
#
_symmetry.space_group_name_H-M   'P 1'
#
loop_
_entity.id
_entity.type
_entity.pdbx_description
1 polymer ?
#
loop_
_entity_poly.entity_id
_entity_poly.type
_entity_poly.pdbx_seq_one_letter_code
_entity_poly.pdbx_strand_id
1 'polypeptide(L)'
;MSVLTMNLRHLYQRRGLWLGYLMFAVFVWISLMVALDDPRAGAGTFIGLILLAFLVGMTAAVQQMEILTKPMAFCLPQHRRTVGRFILTVGVAANAAGATLFLFYPGLPFVWRLLVLGSAFAAGLVLYLAGAWWVFLVRQPMALVGFLIAVFFFGRQLGLHVRLERIVVLHPPAVMAAGVLAALAIWLYLMRADLARRNCLRPWVGFAEVFDRDKLRRSPQARSAAPWTRLKDHPRPWVQRLFLGGMTKCRPLSVARCAWGAVYSSFAVMLSQWANALFLVVVMTIFLGYLGGHLMVVLFASLPIVAGAMSLSHGALYSSLLTAGGRRERFCATLAVAATGAVLVTVFMALVAALSVPLASLLPDFHVYGQRLTYHVISAQVFYGPWVLLPIAATIHLVFYRRPILSMILLMALIYAVVLTAELLSRDLRPLANAPAAGTLAALCWLVFILALSRIAHRRPLVR
;
A
#
# COMPACT_ATOMS: atom_id res chain seq x y z
N MET A 1 -1.74 -39.66 0.07
CA MET A 1 -0.79 -38.54 0.22
C MET A 1 -0.77 -38.13 1.68
N SER A 2 0.37 -38.13 2.37
CA SER A 2 0.38 -37.78 3.79
C SER A 2 0.16 -36.28 3.99
N VAL A 3 -0.37 -35.89 5.15
CA VAL A 3 -0.57 -34.49 5.53
C VAL A 3 0.75 -33.71 5.44
N LEU A 4 1.88 -34.37 5.72
CA LEU A 4 3.22 -33.81 5.58
C LEU A 4 3.58 -33.52 4.11
N THR A 5 3.29 -34.44 3.18
CA THR A 5 3.61 -34.24 1.75
C THR A 5 2.80 -33.11 1.14
N MET A 6 1.50 -32.99 1.49
CA MET A 6 0.68 -31.86 1.05
C MET A 6 1.21 -30.53 1.59
N ASN A 7 1.61 -30.48 2.86
CA ASN A 7 2.17 -29.27 3.46
C ASN A 7 3.53 -28.87 2.88
N LEU A 8 4.42 -29.82 2.60
CA LEU A 8 5.73 -29.57 1.98
C LEU A 8 5.58 -29.09 0.53
N ARG A 9 4.68 -29.71 -0.26
CA ARG A 9 4.36 -29.24 -1.61
C ARG A 9 3.83 -27.81 -1.59
N HIS A 10 2.98 -27.52 -0.61
CA HIS A 10 2.46 -26.18 -0.35
C HIS A 10 3.49 -25.18 0.19
N LEU A 11 4.64 -25.63 0.70
CA LEU A 11 5.75 -24.78 1.13
C LEU A 11 6.63 -24.43 -0.08
N TYR A 12 7.03 -25.44 -0.86
CA TYR A 12 7.90 -25.28 -2.03
C TYR A 12 7.26 -24.52 -3.19
N GLN A 13 5.95 -24.61 -3.38
CA GLN A 13 5.26 -23.90 -4.46
C GLN A 13 5.02 -22.39 -4.18
N ARG A 14 5.50 -21.86 -3.05
CA ARG A 14 5.24 -20.47 -2.66
C ARG A 14 6.16 -19.49 -3.36
N ARG A 15 5.62 -18.84 -4.39
CA ARG A 15 6.25 -17.69 -5.06
C ARG A 15 6.59 -16.54 -4.10
N GLY A 16 5.86 -16.40 -3.00
CA GLY A 16 6.16 -15.39 -1.96
C GLY A 16 7.49 -15.60 -1.24
N LEU A 17 8.01 -16.83 -1.19
CA LEU A 17 9.33 -17.13 -0.62
C LEU A 17 10.44 -16.51 -1.47
N TRP A 18 10.32 -16.61 -2.80
CA TRP A 18 11.25 -16.01 -3.77
C TRP A 18 11.29 -14.49 -3.66
N LEU A 19 10.12 -13.85 -3.47
CA LEU A 19 10.07 -12.40 -3.21
C LEU A 19 10.79 -12.05 -1.91
N GLY A 20 10.61 -12.84 -0.85
CA GLY A 20 11.33 -12.67 0.41
C GLY A 20 12.85 -12.78 0.23
N TYR A 21 13.32 -13.79 -0.52
CA TYR A 21 14.76 -13.92 -0.83
C TYR A 21 15.30 -12.75 -1.63
N LEU A 22 14.56 -12.29 -2.65
CA LEU A 22 14.95 -11.12 -3.43
C LEU A 22 15.03 -9.86 -2.55
N MET A 23 14.04 -9.64 -1.68
CA MET A 23 14.04 -8.51 -0.75
C MET A 23 15.21 -8.59 0.25
N PHE A 24 15.53 -9.78 0.76
CA PHE A 24 16.68 -9.99 1.64
C PHE A 24 18.01 -9.75 0.90
N ALA A 25 18.14 -10.22 -0.34
CA ALA A 25 19.32 -9.96 -1.16
C ALA A 25 19.49 -8.46 -1.45
N VAL A 26 18.40 -7.76 -1.78
CA VAL A 26 18.39 -6.29 -1.93
C VAL A 26 18.75 -5.59 -0.61
N PHE A 27 18.27 -6.09 0.54
CA PHE A 27 18.65 -5.58 1.86
C PHE A 27 20.15 -5.70 2.07
N VAL A 28 20.73 -6.88 1.88
CA VAL A 28 22.18 -7.10 2.04
C VAL A 28 22.97 -6.24 1.06
N TRP A 29 22.52 -6.12 -0.18
CA TRP A 29 23.17 -5.30 -1.20
C TRP A 29 23.18 -3.81 -0.85
N ILE A 30 22.02 -3.23 -0.50
CA ILE A 30 21.91 -1.82 -0.10
C ILE A 30 22.73 -1.58 1.17
N SER A 31 22.70 -2.52 2.12
CA SER A 31 23.54 -2.50 3.33
C SER A 31 25.02 -2.35 2.97
N LEU A 32 25.49 -3.18 2.05
CA LEU A 32 26.89 -3.18 1.63
C LEU A 32 27.26 -1.90 0.88
N MET A 33 26.40 -1.43 -0.03
CA MET A 33 26.62 -0.20 -0.79
C MET A 33 26.72 1.04 0.12
N VAL A 34 25.81 1.19 1.07
CA VAL A 34 25.83 2.31 2.02
C VAL A 34 27.10 2.31 2.88
N ALA A 35 27.65 1.13 3.18
CA ALA A 35 28.89 1.00 3.94
C ALA A 35 30.13 1.41 3.14
N LEU A 36 30.09 1.20 1.83
CA LEU A 36 31.20 1.48 0.91
C LEU A 36 31.21 2.94 0.44
N ASP A 37 30.05 3.59 0.37
CA ASP A 37 29.88 4.95 -0.14
C ASP A 37 30.05 6.00 0.99
N ASP A 38 31.30 6.22 1.38
CA ASP A 38 31.81 7.34 2.20
C ASP A 38 30.99 7.64 3.48
N PRO A 39 31.14 6.83 4.56
CA PRO A 39 30.29 6.92 5.75
C PRO A 39 30.52 8.22 6.51
N ARG A 40 29.62 9.19 6.34
CA ARG A 40 29.60 10.42 7.15
C ARG A 40 28.70 10.22 8.36
N ALA A 41 29.26 10.29 9.56
CA ALA A 41 28.49 10.24 10.80
C ALA A 41 27.42 11.34 10.84
N GLY A 42 26.20 10.99 11.26
CA GLY A 42 25.10 11.95 11.41
C GLY A 42 24.40 12.34 10.11
N ALA A 43 24.73 11.73 8.98
CA ALA A 43 24.02 11.93 7.72
C ALA A 43 22.69 11.14 7.63
N GLY A 44 22.39 10.28 8.61
CA GLY A 44 21.20 9.41 8.66
C GLY A 44 21.16 8.36 7.54
N THR A 45 22.31 8.07 6.92
CA THR A 45 22.49 7.01 5.92
C THR A 45 22.05 5.64 6.46
N PHE A 46 22.20 5.42 7.77
CA PHE A 46 21.86 4.17 8.43
C PHE A 46 20.35 3.93 8.61
N ILE A 47 19.47 4.93 8.46
CA ILE A 47 18.02 4.74 8.70
C ILE A 47 17.32 3.96 7.60
N GLY A 48 17.83 4.04 6.38
CA GLY A 48 17.32 3.20 5.28
C GLY A 48 17.30 1.72 5.68
N LEU A 49 18.29 1.28 6.44
CA LEU A 49 18.46 -0.10 6.88
C LEU A 49 17.48 -0.48 7.98
N ILE A 50 17.28 0.41 8.95
CA ILE A 50 16.34 0.19 10.05
C ILE A 50 14.89 0.16 9.52
N LEU A 51 14.56 1.01 8.54
CA LEU A 51 13.26 0.96 7.84
C LEU A 51 13.11 -0.29 6.98
N LEU A 52 14.19 -0.75 6.35
CA LEU A 52 14.17 -1.99 5.59
C LEU A 52 13.97 -3.21 6.50
N ALA A 53 14.48 -3.17 7.74
CA ALA A 53 14.22 -4.21 8.75
C ALA A 53 12.71 -4.38 9.03
N PHE A 54 11.94 -3.29 9.07
CA PHE A 54 10.49 -3.34 9.17
C PHE A 54 9.86 -4.06 7.97
N LEU A 55 10.31 -3.77 6.73
CA LEU A 55 9.83 -4.45 5.53
C LEU A 55 10.15 -5.96 5.58
N VAL A 56 11.36 -6.32 6.02
CA VAL A 56 11.74 -7.73 6.23
C VAL A 56 10.83 -8.39 7.27
N GLY A 57 10.54 -7.72 8.39
CA GLY A 57 9.62 -8.18 9.41
C GLY A 57 8.20 -8.43 8.89
N MET A 58 7.68 -7.51 8.08
CA MET A 58 6.40 -7.71 7.40
C MET A 58 6.44 -8.93 6.49
N THR A 59 7.48 -9.09 5.65
CA THR A 59 7.57 -10.23 4.73
C THR A 59 7.62 -11.57 5.46
N ALA A 60 8.39 -11.66 6.54
CA ALA A 60 8.48 -12.85 7.38
C ALA A 60 7.12 -13.19 7.99
N ALA A 61 6.41 -12.20 8.55
CA ALA A 61 5.08 -12.40 9.11
C ALA A 61 4.03 -12.73 8.03
N VAL A 62 4.10 -12.15 6.84
CA VAL A 62 3.24 -12.47 5.69
C VAL A 62 3.37 -13.95 5.32
N GLN A 63 4.60 -14.48 5.24
CA GLN A 63 4.84 -15.89 4.97
C GLN A 63 4.22 -16.80 6.05
N GLN A 64 4.38 -16.43 7.33
CA GLN A 64 3.79 -17.18 8.44
C GLN A 64 2.25 -17.10 8.46
N MET A 65 1.69 -15.94 8.15
CA MET A 65 0.24 -15.74 8.08
C MET A 65 -0.40 -16.56 6.94
N GLU A 66 0.26 -16.67 5.79
CA GLU A 66 -0.16 -17.59 4.73
C GLU A 66 -0.16 -19.06 5.17
N ILE A 67 0.72 -19.46 6.09
CA ILE A 67 0.69 -20.80 6.68
C ILE A 67 -0.51 -20.92 7.62
N LEU A 68 -0.68 -19.95 8.52
CA LEU A 68 -1.74 -19.97 9.55
C LEU A 68 -3.15 -19.91 8.98
N THR A 69 -3.34 -19.33 7.79
CA THR A 69 -4.65 -19.23 7.16
C THR A 69 -5.11 -20.54 6.51
N LYS A 70 -4.22 -21.51 6.32
CA LYS A 70 -4.54 -22.81 5.70
C LYS A 70 -5.38 -23.71 6.63
N PRO A 71 -6.28 -24.54 6.07
CA PRO A 71 -7.00 -25.54 6.85
C PRO A 71 -6.02 -26.46 7.57
N MET A 72 -6.35 -26.85 8.81
CA MET A 72 -5.56 -27.76 9.64
C MET A 72 -4.14 -27.29 10.01
N ALA A 73 -3.74 -26.05 9.70
CA ALA A 73 -2.43 -25.53 10.11
C ALA A 73 -2.23 -25.56 11.64
N PHE A 74 -3.33 -25.39 12.39
CA PHE A 74 -3.33 -25.46 13.85
C PHE A 74 -3.18 -26.88 14.42
N CYS A 75 -3.46 -27.92 13.62
CA CYS A 75 -3.32 -29.33 14.02
C CYS A 75 -1.87 -29.80 13.98
N LEU A 76 -0.96 -29.03 13.36
CA LEU A 76 0.46 -29.38 13.31
C LEU A 76 1.08 -29.28 14.72
N PRO A 77 1.83 -30.31 15.16
CA PRO A 77 2.49 -30.29 16.46
C PRO A 77 3.46 -29.10 16.51
N GLN A 78 3.50 -28.42 17.65
CA GLN A 78 4.39 -27.28 17.89
C GLN A 78 4.25 -26.09 16.91
N HIS A 79 3.17 -25.98 16.12
CA HIS A 79 3.04 -24.90 15.13
C HIS A 79 3.18 -23.50 15.77
N ARG A 80 2.66 -23.31 16.99
CA ARG A 80 2.75 -22.05 17.75
C ARG A 80 4.21 -21.62 18.01
N ARG A 81 5.00 -22.57 18.53
CA ARG A 81 6.44 -22.34 18.80
C ARG A 81 7.21 -22.14 17.51
N THR A 82 6.83 -22.83 16.44
CA THR A 82 7.51 -22.75 15.14
C THR A 82 7.36 -21.37 14.51
N VAL A 83 6.16 -20.78 14.53
CA VAL A 83 5.93 -19.42 14.02
C VAL A 83 6.75 -18.39 14.81
N GLY A 84 6.72 -18.46 16.14
CA GLY A 84 7.51 -17.58 17.01
C GLY A 84 9.01 -17.70 16.78
N ARG A 85 9.53 -18.94 16.73
CA ARG A 85 10.95 -19.23 16.46
C ARG A 85 11.36 -18.73 15.08
N PHE A 86 10.54 -18.95 14.05
CA PHE A 86 10.83 -18.46 12.70
C PHE A 86 10.96 -16.94 12.66
N ILE A 87 9.97 -16.22 13.21
CA ILE A 87 10.00 -14.75 13.19
C ILE A 87 11.20 -14.21 13.97
N LEU A 88 11.49 -14.76 15.15
CA LEU A 88 12.66 -14.32 15.93
C LEU A 88 13.99 -14.67 15.24
N THR A 89 14.15 -15.89 14.71
CA THR A 89 15.41 -16.30 14.06
C THR A 89 15.73 -15.47 12.83
N VAL A 90 14.75 -15.23 11.95
CA VAL A 90 14.91 -14.33 10.80
C VAL A 90 15.22 -12.90 11.25
N GLY A 91 14.54 -12.43 12.30
CA GLY A 91 14.77 -11.10 12.87
C GLY A 91 16.18 -10.93 13.44
N VAL A 92 16.66 -11.91 14.21
CA VAL A 92 18.03 -11.92 14.76
C VAL A 92 19.05 -11.95 13.62
N ALA A 93 18.90 -12.83 12.64
CA ALA A 93 19.85 -12.93 11.52
C ALA A 93 19.91 -11.64 10.68
N ALA A 94 18.74 -11.10 10.29
CA ALA A 94 18.69 -9.90 9.46
C ALA A 94 19.22 -8.66 10.19
N ASN A 95 18.89 -8.48 11.47
CA ASN A 95 19.36 -7.34 12.25
C ASN A 95 20.82 -7.50 12.67
N ALA A 96 21.33 -8.72 12.89
CA ALA A 96 22.76 -8.93 13.11
C ALA A 96 23.57 -8.53 11.88
N ALA A 97 23.13 -8.93 10.69
CA ALA A 97 23.74 -8.51 9.43
C ALA A 97 23.70 -6.99 9.26
N GLY A 98 22.53 -6.35 9.44
CA GLY A 98 22.40 -4.90 9.32
C GLY A 98 23.19 -4.11 10.36
N ALA A 99 23.28 -4.60 11.60
CA ALA A 99 24.01 -3.95 12.67
C ALA A 99 25.52 -3.91 12.40
N THR A 100 26.09 -4.91 11.73
CA THR A 100 27.54 -4.96 11.44
C THR A 100 28.06 -3.70 10.74
N LEU A 101 27.20 -2.96 10.05
CA LEU A 101 27.54 -1.69 9.42
C LEU A 101 27.97 -0.59 10.41
N PHE A 102 27.47 -0.64 11.65
CA PHE A 102 27.85 0.30 12.70
C PHE A 102 29.28 0.06 13.22
N LEU A 103 29.95 -1.03 12.84
CA LEU A 103 31.39 -1.21 13.09
C LEU A 103 32.23 -0.16 12.32
N PHE A 104 31.73 0.29 11.17
CA PHE A 104 32.34 1.33 10.33
C PHE A 104 31.92 2.75 10.71
N TYR A 105 31.18 2.93 11.80
CA TYR A 105 30.76 4.25 12.24
C TYR A 105 31.98 5.11 12.67
N PRO A 106 32.22 6.26 12.03
CA PRO A 106 33.44 7.03 12.27
C PRO A 106 33.38 7.80 13.60
N GLY A 107 34.54 8.11 14.17
CA GLY A 107 34.67 9.02 15.32
C GLY A 107 34.30 8.44 16.69
N LEU A 108 33.93 7.16 16.79
CA LEU A 108 33.65 6.51 18.07
C LEU A 108 34.82 5.64 18.56
N PRO A 109 35.10 5.59 19.88
CA PRO A 109 36.06 4.64 20.45
C PRO A 109 35.52 3.20 20.38
N PHE A 110 36.42 2.21 20.36
CA PHE A 110 36.07 0.81 20.12
C PHE A 110 34.98 0.25 21.06
N VAL A 111 35.07 0.52 22.37
CA VAL A 111 34.08 0.07 23.36
C VAL A 111 32.69 0.66 23.08
N TRP A 112 32.63 1.95 22.72
CA TRP A 112 31.37 2.60 22.38
C TRP A 112 30.80 2.07 21.06
N ARG A 113 31.64 1.72 20.08
CA ARG A 113 31.19 1.07 18.85
C ARG A 113 30.49 -0.26 19.12
N LEU A 114 30.99 -1.06 20.06
CA LEU A 114 30.33 -2.32 20.46
C LEU A 114 28.96 -2.08 21.12
N LEU A 115 28.84 -1.03 21.94
CA LEU A 115 27.54 -0.65 22.51
C LEU A 115 26.57 -0.14 21.45
N VAL A 116 27.04 0.70 20.52
CA VAL A 116 26.24 1.21 19.40
C VAL A 116 25.85 0.10 18.43
N LEU A 117 26.71 -0.90 18.22
CA LEU A 117 26.39 -2.12 17.48
C LEU A 117 25.19 -2.84 18.13
N GLY A 118 25.26 -3.03 19.46
CA GLY A 118 24.18 -3.64 20.23
C GLY A 118 22.88 -2.83 20.18
N SER A 119 22.95 -1.50 20.24
CA SER A 119 21.77 -0.64 20.14
C SER A 119 21.19 -0.59 18.73
N ALA A 120 22.02 -0.58 17.70
CA ALA A 120 21.59 -0.65 16.31
C ALA A 120 20.87 -1.97 16.01
N PHE A 121 21.43 -3.10 16.49
CA PHE A 121 20.77 -4.41 16.45
C PHE A 121 19.39 -4.35 17.11
N ALA A 122 19.32 -3.79 18.32
CA ALA A 122 18.08 -3.69 19.07
C ALA A 122 17.04 -2.77 18.39
N ALA A 123 17.45 -1.61 17.87
CA ALA A 123 16.58 -0.70 17.13
C ALA A 123 16.01 -1.35 15.85
N GLY A 124 16.87 -2.02 15.08
CA GLY A 124 16.45 -2.81 13.92
C GLY A 124 15.48 -3.91 14.32
N LEU A 125 15.75 -4.61 15.43
CA LEU A 125 14.86 -5.65 15.94
C LEU A 125 13.50 -5.09 16.36
N VAL A 126 13.44 -3.94 17.05
CA VAL A 126 12.17 -3.27 17.39
C VAL A 126 11.35 -3.01 16.12
N LEU A 127 11.96 -2.41 15.10
CA LEU A 127 11.25 -2.07 13.86
C LEU A 127 10.86 -3.30 13.03
N TYR A 128 11.72 -4.32 12.98
CA TYR A 128 11.39 -5.62 12.40
C TYR A 128 10.18 -6.26 13.10
N LEU A 129 10.16 -6.29 14.42
CA LEU A 129 9.07 -6.88 15.20
C LEU A 129 7.79 -6.04 15.10
N ALA A 130 7.89 -4.72 15.01
CA ALA A 130 6.76 -3.85 14.72
C ALA A 130 6.14 -4.16 13.36
N GLY A 131 6.96 -4.36 12.32
CA GLY A 131 6.50 -4.81 11.01
C GLY A 131 5.79 -6.16 11.08
N ALA A 132 6.39 -7.13 11.77
CA ALA A 132 5.78 -8.45 11.95
C ALA A 132 4.44 -8.37 12.71
N TRP A 133 4.39 -7.65 13.82
CA TRP A 133 3.19 -7.42 14.63
C TRP A 133 2.05 -6.85 13.80
N TRP A 134 2.34 -5.87 12.94
CA TRP A 134 1.32 -5.17 12.18
C TRP A 134 0.64 -6.06 11.15
N VAL A 135 1.35 -7.03 10.57
CA VAL A 135 0.77 -8.03 9.65
C VAL A 135 -0.24 -8.92 10.37
N PHE A 136 -0.03 -9.25 11.64
CA PHE A 136 -1.00 -10.02 12.43
C PHE A 136 -2.22 -9.21 12.85
N LEU A 137 -2.09 -7.88 12.94
CA LEU A 137 -3.20 -6.98 13.22
C LEU A 137 -4.03 -6.65 11.97
N VAL A 138 -3.37 -6.41 10.84
CA VAL A 138 -3.99 -5.82 9.64
C VAL A 138 -4.27 -6.91 8.60
N ARG A 139 -5.50 -6.91 8.06
CA ARG A 139 -5.93 -7.90 7.05
C ARG A 139 -5.29 -7.70 5.68
N GLN A 140 -4.78 -6.50 5.40
CA GLN A 140 -4.23 -6.08 4.12
C GLN A 140 -2.84 -5.44 4.33
N PRO A 141 -1.79 -6.25 4.47
CA PRO A 141 -0.45 -5.74 4.76
C PRO A 141 0.11 -4.85 3.63
N MET A 142 -0.43 -4.95 2.40
CA MET A 142 -0.01 -4.10 1.29
C MET A 142 -0.32 -2.61 1.47
N ALA A 143 -1.37 -2.26 2.21
CA ALA A 143 -1.65 -0.88 2.54
C ALA A 143 -0.52 -0.26 3.39
N LEU A 144 0.14 -1.08 4.21
CA LEU A 144 1.26 -0.64 5.05
C LEU A 144 2.53 -0.37 4.24
N VAL A 145 2.72 -1.04 3.10
CA VAL A 145 3.86 -0.76 2.21
C VAL A 145 3.76 0.68 1.67
N GLY A 146 2.56 1.09 1.24
CA GLY A 146 2.32 2.48 0.81
C GLY A 146 2.52 3.49 1.94
N PHE A 147 2.06 3.17 3.15
CA PHE A 147 2.30 4.00 4.33
C PHE A 147 3.79 4.14 4.66
N LEU A 148 4.57 3.07 4.52
CA LEU A 148 6.01 3.11 4.81
C LEU A 148 6.79 4.00 3.83
N ILE A 149 6.38 4.04 2.56
CA ILE A 149 6.92 4.99 1.59
C ILE A 149 6.67 6.42 2.08
N ALA A 150 5.45 6.74 2.50
CA ALA A 150 5.14 8.06 3.06
C ALA A 150 5.98 8.38 4.31
N VAL A 151 6.13 7.42 5.23
CA VAL A 151 6.99 7.58 6.43
C VAL A 151 8.45 7.80 6.05
N PHE A 152 8.97 7.11 5.03
CA PHE A 152 10.34 7.27 4.57
C PHE A 152 10.60 8.70 4.06
N PHE A 153 9.74 9.18 3.15
CA PHE A 153 9.87 10.53 2.60
C PHE A 153 9.67 11.61 3.68
N PHE A 154 8.66 11.45 4.54
CA PHE A 154 8.39 12.39 5.63
C PHE A 154 9.49 12.38 6.69
N GLY A 155 10.00 11.20 7.03
CA GLY A 155 11.09 11.03 7.99
C GLY A 155 12.41 11.61 7.47
N ARG A 156 12.61 11.63 6.15
CA ARG A 156 13.72 12.37 5.55
C ARG A 156 13.53 13.87 5.73
N GLN A 157 12.38 14.42 5.34
CA GLN A 157 12.11 15.85 5.42
C GLN A 157 12.24 16.38 6.86
N LEU A 158 11.61 15.70 7.82
CA LEU A 158 11.65 16.06 9.24
C LEU A 158 13.00 15.83 9.93
N GLY A 159 14.00 15.28 9.23
CA GLY A 159 15.26 14.88 9.87
C GLY A 159 15.10 13.74 10.90
N LEU A 160 14.01 12.96 10.84
CA LEU A 160 13.80 11.82 11.74
C LEU A 160 14.92 10.80 11.59
N HIS A 161 15.48 10.67 10.39
CA HIS A 161 16.64 9.83 10.14
C HIS A 161 17.81 10.24 11.06
N VAL A 162 18.32 11.47 10.96
CA VAL A 162 19.41 11.96 11.82
C VAL A 162 19.10 11.81 13.31
N ARG A 163 17.83 12.02 13.72
CA ARG A 163 17.44 11.86 15.13
C ARG A 163 17.43 10.42 15.60
N LEU A 164 16.91 9.50 14.79
CA LEU A 164 16.88 8.09 15.14
C LEU A 164 18.32 7.56 15.28
N GLU A 165 19.21 7.95 14.36
CA GLU A 165 20.65 7.67 14.45
C GLU A 165 21.23 8.21 15.74
N ARG A 166 20.95 9.49 16.06
CA ARG A 166 21.40 10.11 17.31
C ARG A 166 20.90 9.38 18.56
N ILE A 167 19.63 8.95 18.60
CA ILE A 167 19.07 8.18 19.72
C ILE A 167 19.80 6.83 19.87
N VAL A 168 20.04 6.14 18.76
CA VAL A 168 20.77 4.86 18.73
C VAL A 168 22.20 5.03 19.26
N VAL A 169 22.87 6.11 18.87
CA VAL A 169 24.27 6.38 19.25
C VAL A 169 24.43 6.93 20.67
N LEU A 170 23.53 7.83 21.11
CA LEU A 170 23.63 8.51 22.41
C LEU A 170 22.99 7.74 23.56
N HIS A 171 21.98 6.91 23.30
CA HIS A 171 21.29 6.15 24.34
C HIS A 171 21.29 4.62 24.12
N PRO A 172 22.47 3.97 23.95
CA PRO A 172 22.52 2.54 23.66
C PRO A 172 21.76 1.64 24.65
N PRO A 173 21.88 1.82 25.99
CA PRO A 173 21.22 0.94 26.95
C PRO A 173 19.69 0.99 26.87
N ALA A 174 19.11 2.17 26.68
CA ALA A 174 17.67 2.35 26.58
C ALA A 174 17.10 1.67 25.33
N VAL A 175 17.80 1.79 24.20
CA VAL A 175 17.43 1.16 22.94
C VAL A 175 17.57 -0.36 23.03
N MET A 176 18.62 -0.87 23.66
CA MET A 176 18.80 -2.30 23.94
C MET A 176 17.67 -2.87 24.80
N ALA A 177 17.31 -2.18 25.90
CA ALA A 177 16.20 -2.57 26.76
C ALA A 177 14.87 -2.59 25.98
N ALA A 178 14.61 -1.59 25.15
CA ALA A 178 13.43 -1.55 24.29
C ALA A 178 13.39 -2.74 23.31
N GLY A 179 14.53 -3.12 22.72
CA GLY A 179 14.64 -4.30 21.86
C GLY A 179 14.29 -5.60 22.57
N VAL A 180 14.83 -5.81 23.78
CA VAL A 180 14.53 -7.00 24.60
C VAL A 180 13.04 -7.03 24.98
N LEU A 181 12.48 -5.91 25.43
CA LEU A 181 11.06 -5.82 25.80
C LEU A 181 10.15 -6.07 24.59
N ALA A 182 10.48 -5.52 23.42
CA ALA A 182 9.73 -5.77 22.19
C ALA A 182 9.80 -7.25 21.77
N ALA A 183 10.97 -7.88 21.89
CA ALA A 183 11.17 -9.31 21.60
C ALA A 183 10.40 -10.22 22.57
N LEU A 184 10.34 -9.86 23.85
CA LEU A 184 9.53 -10.59 24.82
C LEU A 184 8.03 -10.42 24.53
N ALA A 185 7.58 -9.19 24.27
CA ALA A 185 6.18 -8.87 24.00
C ALA A 185 5.66 -9.61 22.74
N ILE A 186 6.40 -9.56 21.64
CA ILE A 186 6.04 -10.29 20.41
C ILE A 186 6.07 -11.80 20.64
N TRP A 187 7.04 -12.33 21.40
CA TRP A 187 7.13 -13.75 21.69
C TRP A 187 5.91 -14.24 22.46
N LEU A 188 5.53 -13.53 23.53
CA LEU A 188 4.35 -13.84 24.32
C LEU A 188 3.07 -13.76 23.48
N TYR A 189 2.97 -12.79 22.57
CA TYR A 189 1.83 -12.67 21.67
C TYR A 189 1.74 -13.81 20.64
N LEU A 190 2.84 -14.14 19.97
CA LEU A 190 2.90 -15.21 18.98
C LEU A 190 2.66 -16.59 19.61
N MET A 191 2.98 -16.75 20.89
CA MET A 191 2.73 -17.97 21.66
C MET A 191 1.27 -18.15 22.09
N ARG A 192 0.39 -17.14 21.90
CA ARG A 192 -1.03 -17.25 22.28
C ARG A 192 -1.74 -18.36 21.51
N ALA A 193 -2.42 -19.22 22.24
CA ALA A 193 -3.15 -20.36 21.70
C ALA A 193 -4.21 -19.98 20.65
N ASP A 194 -4.82 -18.82 20.86
CA ASP A 194 -5.91 -18.32 20.05
C ASP A 194 -5.47 -17.77 18.69
N LEU A 195 -4.22 -17.36 18.53
CA LEU A 195 -3.80 -16.62 17.32
C LEU A 195 -4.01 -17.46 16.05
N ALA A 196 -3.58 -18.73 16.09
CA ALA A 196 -3.78 -19.66 14.99
C ALA A 196 -5.26 -20.00 14.78
N ARG A 197 -6.03 -20.21 15.86
CA ARG A 197 -7.47 -20.50 15.76
C ARG A 197 -8.23 -19.33 15.15
N ARG A 198 -7.88 -18.10 15.51
CA ARG A 198 -8.49 -16.88 14.98
C ARG A 198 -8.18 -16.69 13.51
N ASN A 199 -6.98 -17.05 13.05
CA ASN A 199 -6.54 -16.76 11.68
C ASN A 199 -6.72 -17.93 10.70
N CYS A 200 -6.97 -19.15 11.20
CA CYS A 200 -7.31 -20.32 10.37
C CYS A 200 -8.56 -20.05 9.53
N LEU A 201 -8.52 -20.44 8.25
CA LEU A 201 -9.59 -20.26 7.26
C LEU A 201 -10.04 -18.81 7.02
N ARG A 202 -9.36 -17.82 7.60
CA ARG A 202 -9.68 -16.42 7.30
C ARG A 202 -9.19 -16.07 5.90
N PRO A 203 -10.05 -15.45 5.06
CA PRO A 203 -9.63 -15.00 3.73
C PRO A 203 -8.64 -13.85 3.90
N TRP A 204 -7.36 -14.20 3.73
CA TRP A 204 -6.24 -13.29 3.81
C TRP A 204 -5.55 -13.21 2.45
N VAL A 205 -5.01 -12.04 2.14
CA VAL A 205 -4.37 -11.75 0.86
C VAL A 205 -2.91 -11.35 1.16
N GLY A 206 -2.00 -12.25 0.85
CA GLY A 206 -0.56 -12.02 0.97
C GLY A 206 0.03 -11.17 -0.14
N PHE A 207 1.31 -10.83 0.00
CA PHE A 207 2.06 -10.08 -1.01
C PHE A 207 2.06 -10.79 -2.37
N ALA A 208 2.30 -12.10 -2.39
CA ALA A 208 2.27 -12.88 -3.63
C ALA A 208 0.83 -13.09 -4.14
N GLU A 209 -0.14 -13.11 -3.24
CA GLU A 209 -1.54 -13.39 -3.56
C GLU A 209 -2.28 -12.16 -4.10
N VAL A 210 -1.72 -10.95 -3.94
CA VAL A 210 -2.18 -9.78 -4.69
C VAL A 210 -2.05 -10.01 -6.20
N PHE A 211 -1.15 -10.90 -6.63
CA PHE A 211 -1.04 -11.30 -8.02
C PHE A 211 -2.00 -12.43 -8.40
N ASP A 212 -2.65 -13.09 -7.44
CA ASP A 212 -3.65 -14.12 -7.69
C ASP A 212 -5.05 -13.50 -7.71
N ARG A 213 -5.49 -13.12 -8.92
CA ARG A 213 -6.80 -12.48 -9.12
C ARG A 213 -7.96 -13.40 -8.77
N ASP A 214 -7.81 -14.70 -8.93
CA ASP A 214 -8.89 -15.65 -8.59
C ASP A 214 -9.06 -15.71 -7.08
N LYS A 215 -7.95 -15.69 -6.33
CA LYS A 215 -8.00 -15.59 -4.86
C LYS A 215 -8.56 -14.25 -4.40
N LEU A 216 -8.14 -13.15 -5.03
CA LEU A 216 -8.70 -11.81 -4.78
C LEU A 216 -10.21 -11.75 -5.06
N ARG A 217 -10.73 -12.48 -6.05
CA ARG A 217 -12.17 -12.57 -6.37
C ARG A 217 -12.95 -13.43 -5.38
N ARG A 218 -12.38 -14.55 -4.96
CA ARG A 218 -12.99 -15.46 -3.98
C ARG A 218 -13.03 -14.84 -2.58
N SER A 219 -12.10 -13.96 -2.24
CA SER A 219 -12.05 -13.34 -0.91
C SER A 219 -13.30 -12.50 -0.57
N PRO A 220 -13.78 -11.58 -1.42
CA PRO A 220 -15.08 -10.92 -1.25
C PRO A 220 -16.26 -11.89 -1.23
N GLN A 221 -16.28 -12.89 -2.11
CA GLN A 221 -17.37 -13.88 -2.17
C GLN A 221 -17.49 -14.69 -0.86
N ALA A 222 -16.35 -15.13 -0.32
CA ALA A 222 -16.29 -15.80 0.97
C ALA A 222 -16.71 -14.89 2.14
N ARG A 223 -16.49 -13.57 2.03
CA ARG A 223 -16.97 -12.59 3.02
C ARG A 223 -18.47 -12.34 2.90
N SER A 224 -19.01 -12.25 1.68
CA SER A 224 -20.45 -12.10 1.47
C SER A 224 -21.26 -13.34 1.87
N ALA A 225 -20.61 -14.52 1.89
CA ALA A 225 -21.20 -15.76 2.40
C ALA A 225 -21.15 -15.89 3.93
N ALA A 226 -20.47 -14.98 4.64
CA ALA A 226 -20.48 -14.97 6.10
C ALA A 226 -21.87 -14.54 6.63
N PRO A 227 -22.30 -15.03 7.82
CA PRO A 227 -23.61 -14.71 8.37
C PRO A 227 -23.83 -13.18 8.45
N TRP A 228 -24.99 -12.75 7.96
CA TRP A 228 -25.42 -11.35 7.77
C TRP A 228 -25.16 -10.44 8.98
N THR A 229 -25.20 -10.99 10.20
CA THR A 229 -25.02 -10.26 11.46
C THR A 229 -23.60 -9.72 11.69
N ARG A 230 -22.61 -10.11 10.88
CA ARG A 230 -21.20 -9.67 11.04
C ARG A 230 -20.70 -8.72 9.95
N LEU A 231 -21.53 -8.36 8.97
CA LEU A 231 -21.13 -7.49 7.87
C LEU A 231 -21.31 -6.00 8.21
N LYS A 232 -20.27 -5.38 8.77
CA LYS A 232 -20.04 -3.93 8.64
C LYS A 232 -19.80 -3.49 7.18
N ASP A 233 -19.93 -4.40 6.22
CA ASP A 233 -19.54 -4.24 4.81
C ASP A 233 -20.73 -4.03 3.86
N HIS A 234 -21.95 -3.85 4.38
CA HIS A 234 -23.11 -3.52 3.53
C HIS A 234 -23.20 -2.01 3.26
N PRO A 235 -23.54 -1.58 2.03
CA PRO A 235 -23.84 -0.18 1.75
C PRO A 235 -24.99 0.31 2.63
N ARG A 236 -24.89 1.54 3.13
CA ARG A 236 -25.97 2.18 3.90
C ARG A 236 -27.27 2.20 3.08
N PRO A 237 -28.46 2.12 3.72
CA PRO A 237 -29.73 2.01 3.02
C PRO A 237 -29.98 3.11 1.99
N TRP A 238 -29.58 4.35 2.27
CA TRP A 238 -29.76 5.47 1.34
C TRP A 238 -28.93 5.31 0.06
N VAL A 239 -27.69 4.81 0.17
CA VAL A 239 -26.83 4.51 -0.99
C VAL A 239 -27.48 3.41 -1.83
N GLN A 240 -27.94 2.35 -1.16
CA GLN A 240 -28.61 1.25 -1.83
C GLN A 240 -29.88 1.73 -2.56
N ARG A 241 -30.71 2.57 -1.93
CA ARG A 241 -31.91 3.15 -2.56
C ARG A 241 -31.57 4.01 -3.77
N LEU A 242 -30.50 4.82 -3.72
CA LEU A 242 -30.02 5.62 -4.84
C LEU A 242 -29.73 4.73 -6.06
N PHE A 243 -28.89 3.72 -5.88
CA PHE A 243 -28.46 2.82 -6.96
C PHE A 243 -29.58 1.89 -7.45
N LEU A 244 -30.36 1.30 -6.54
CA LEU A 244 -31.51 0.47 -6.90
C LEU A 244 -32.59 1.28 -7.63
N GLY A 245 -32.88 2.50 -7.17
CA GLY A 245 -33.83 3.40 -7.83
C GLY A 245 -33.39 3.78 -9.25
N GLY A 246 -32.08 3.97 -9.49
CA GLY A 246 -31.53 4.13 -10.83
C GLY A 246 -31.71 2.88 -11.70
N MET A 247 -31.42 1.69 -11.14
CA MET A 247 -31.53 0.42 -11.85
C MET A 247 -32.98 0.02 -12.18
N THR A 248 -33.96 0.32 -11.32
CA THR A 248 -35.38 -0.03 -11.54
C THR A 248 -36.03 0.84 -12.62
N LYS A 249 -35.60 2.09 -12.76
CA LYS A 249 -36.03 2.99 -13.85
C LYS A 249 -35.48 2.57 -15.22
N CYS A 250 -34.42 1.78 -15.25
CA CYS A 250 -33.81 1.30 -16.49
C CYS A 250 -34.45 0.00 -16.97
N ARG A 251 -34.62 -0.15 -18.30
CA ARG A 251 -35.08 -1.41 -18.90
C ARG A 251 -34.20 -2.59 -18.46
N PRO A 252 -34.77 -3.80 -18.27
CA PRO A 252 -33.98 -4.99 -17.96
C PRO A 252 -32.90 -5.21 -19.03
N LEU A 253 -31.70 -5.61 -18.60
CA LEU A 253 -30.53 -5.84 -19.45
C LEU A 253 -30.03 -4.62 -20.27
N SER A 254 -30.55 -3.42 -20.02
CA SER A 254 -30.04 -2.21 -20.68
C SER A 254 -28.62 -1.87 -20.25
N VAL A 255 -27.87 -1.25 -21.17
CA VAL A 255 -26.53 -0.71 -20.94
C VAL A 255 -26.46 0.18 -19.70
N ALA A 256 -27.47 1.04 -19.52
CA ALA A 256 -27.58 1.92 -18.36
C ALA A 256 -27.70 1.14 -17.05
N ARG A 257 -28.53 0.08 -17.01
CA ARG A 257 -28.68 -0.77 -15.83
C ARG A 257 -27.38 -1.51 -15.49
N CYS A 258 -26.65 -1.99 -16.50
CA CYS A 258 -25.33 -2.61 -16.31
C CYS A 258 -24.30 -1.61 -15.78
N ALA A 259 -24.28 -0.38 -16.28
CA ALA A 259 -23.40 0.68 -15.78
C ALA A 259 -23.71 1.02 -14.32
N TRP A 260 -24.97 1.23 -13.97
CA TRP A 260 -25.38 1.45 -12.57
C TRP A 260 -25.00 0.29 -11.65
N GLY A 261 -25.22 -0.95 -12.09
CA GLY A 261 -24.83 -2.14 -11.33
C GLY A 261 -23.32 -2.24 -11.11
N ALA A 262 -22.52 -1.92 -12.14
CA ALA A 262 -21.07 -1.91 -12.03
C ALA A 262 -20.58 -0.82 -11.06
N VAL A 263 -21.07 0.41 -11.19
CA VAL A 263 -20.73 1.52 -10.28
C VAL A 263 -21.16 1.21 -8.85
N TYR A 264 -22.36 0.63 -8.65
CA TYR A 264 -22.81 0.16 -7.33
C TYR A 264 -21.84 -0.86 -6.74
N SER A 265 -21.48 -1.90 -7.50
CA SER A 265 -20.58 -2.96 -7.03
C SER A 265 -19.17 -2.44 -6.68
N SER A 266 -18.69 -1.40 -7.37
CA SER A 266 -17.37 -0.83 -7.16
C SER A 266 -17.32 0.20 -6.04
N PHE A 267 -18.35 1.05 -5.89
CA PHE A 267 -18.26 2.26 -5.06
C PHE A 267 -19.30 2.35 -3.94
N ALA A 268 -20.34 1.50 -3.89
CA ALA A 268 -21.42 1.67 -2.90
C ALA A 268 -20.93 1.56 -1.45
N VAL A 269 -19.98 0.66 -1.17
CA VAL A 269 -19.38 0.54 0.18
C VAL A 269 -18.56 1.79 0.50
N MET A 270 -17.75 2.29 -0.44
CA MET A 270 -16.97 3.51 -0.24
C MET A 270 -17.88 4.72 0.03
N LEU A 271 -18.92 4.92 -0.78
CA LEU A 271 -19.90 6.00 -0.61
C LEU A 271 -20.67 5.88 0.71
N SER A 272 -20.91 4.65 1.18
CA SER A 272 -21.54 4.44 2.48
C SER A 272 -20.66 4.86 3.67
N GLN A 273 -19.34 4.94 3.47
CA GLN A 273 -18.35 5.36 4.45
C GLN A 273 -17.97 6.85 4.29
N TRP A 274 -18.88 7.69 3.79
CA TRP A 274 -18.62 9.12 3.57
C TRP A 274 -18.06 9.85 4.78
N ALA A 275 -18.46 9.49 6.01
CA ALA A 275 -17.91 10.09 7.22
C ALA A 275 -16.41 9.78 7.40
N ASN A 276 -16.00 8.54 7.10
CA ASN A 276 -14.57 8.18 7.09
C ASN A 276 -13.83 8.91 5.97
N ALA A 277 -14.47 9.09 4.81
CA ALA A 277 -13.90 9.85 3.71
C ALA A 277 -13.72 11.34 4.09
N LEU A 278 -14.69 11.96 4.75
CA LEU A 278 -14.55 13.34 5.25
C LEU A 278 -13.49 13.46 6.34
N PHE A 279 -13.44 12.53 7.29
CA PHE A 279 -12.37 12.48 8.27
C PHE A 279 -11.00 12.36 7.57
N LEU A 280 -10.90 11.51 6.55
CA LEU A 280 -9.69 11.39 5.74
C LEU A 280 -9.38 12.67 4.97
N VAL A 281 -10.37 13.40 4.43
CA VAL A 281 -10.18 14.72 3.81
C VAL A 281 -9.53 15.67 4.82
N VAL A 282 -10.05 15.77 6.04
CA VAL A 282 -9.50 16.66 7.08
C VAL A 282 -8.06 16.27 7.40
N VAL A 283 -7.81 14.99 7.69
CA VAL A 283 -6.46 14.49 8.03
C VAL A 283 -5.49 14.72 6.87
N MET A 284 -5.89 14.43 5.64
CA MET A 284 -5.06 14.64 4.45
C MET A 284 -4.82 16.12 4.18
N THR A 285 -5.79 17.00 4.42
CA THR A 285 -5.63 18.45 4.22
C THR A 285 -4.61 19.05 5.18
N ILE A 286 -4.69 18.66 6.46
CA ILE A 286 -3.71 19.07 7.48
C ILE A 286 -2.33 18.51 7.11
N PHE A 287 -2.27 17.20 6.86
CA PHE A 287 -1.02 16.49 6.61
C PHE A 287 -0.30 17.00 5.34
N LEU A 288 -1.03 17.13 4.23
CA LEU A 288 -0.47 17.58 2.96
C LEU A 288 -0.04 19.03 3.02
N GLY A 289 -0.79 19.92 3.68
CA GLY A 289 -0.43 21.33 3.76
C GLY A 289 0.95 21.58 4.39
N TYR A 290 1.36 20.76 5.36
CA TYR A 290 2.71 20.86 5.97
C TYR A 290 3.82 20.14 5.20
N LEU A 291 3.48 19.25 4.26
CA LEU A 291 4.46 18.48 3.48
C LEU A 291 5.18 19.32 2.40
N GLY A 292 4.63 20.48 2.04
CA GLY A 292 5.15 21.32 0.97
C GLY A 292 4.83 20.79 -0.44
N GLY A 293 5.07 21.62 -1.46
CA GLY A 293 4.57 21.40 -2.81
C GLY A 293 5.06 20.12 -3.50
N HIS A 294 6.32 19.70 -3.31
CA HIS A 294 6.88 18.54 -4.01
C HIS A 294 6.28 17.21 -3.55
N LEU A 295 6.15 17.01 -2.24
CA LEU A 295 5.60 15.78 -1.68
C LEU A 295 4.09 15.67 -1.85
N MET A 296 3.39 16.80 -1.93
CA MET A 296 2.00 16.83 -2.37
C MET A 296 1.84 16.16 -3.73
N VAL A 297 2.67 16.51 -4.72
CA VAL A 297 2.58 15.92 -6.07
C VAL A 297 2.77 14.41 -6.04
N VAL A 298 3.70 13.90 -5.22
CA VAL A 298 3.95 12.45 -5.07
C VAL A 298 2.73 11.72 -4.49
N LEU A 299 2.16 12.24 -3.39
CA LEU A 299 0.97 11.65 -2.77
C LEU A 299 -0.26 11.76 -3.68
N PHE A 300 -0.45 12.91 -4.33
CA PHE A 300 -1.53 13.13 -5.29
C PHE A 300 -1.39 12.32 -6.57
N ALA A 301 -0.18 11.96 -6.99
CA ALA A 301 0.04 11.06 -8.12
C ALA A 301 -0.22 9.60 -7.75
N SER A 302 0.15 9.19 -6.54
CA SER A 302 -0.01 7.81 -6.08
C SER A 302 -1.47 7.43 -5.77
N LEU A 303 -2.27 8.37 -5.23
CA LEU A 303 -3.67 8.14 -4.85
C LEU A 303 -4.56 7.67 -6.02
N PRO A 304 -4.58 8.35 -7.19
CA PRO A 304 -5.33 7.91 -8.37
C PRO A 304 -4.86 6.56 -8.91
N ILE A 305 -3.56 6.27 -8.80
CA ILE A 305 -2.99 5.00 -9.26
C ILE A 305 -3.44 3.85 -8.34
N VAL A 306 -3.41 4.06 -7.03
CA VAL A 306 -3.90 3.10 -6.04
C VAL A 306 -5.43 2.94 -6.13
N ALA A 307 -6.16 4.05 -6.26
CA ALA A 307 -7.61 4.03 -6.42
C ALA A 307 -8.03 3.35 -7.73
N GLY A 308 -7.31 3.61 -8.83
CA GLY A 308 -7.49 2.93 -10.11
C GLY A 308 -7.20 1.43 -10.00
N ALA A 309 -6.12 1.06 -9.30
CA ALA A 309 -5.80 -0.34 -9.05
C ALA A 309 -6.86 -1.06 -8.23
N MET A 310 -7.39 -0.42 -7.19
CA MET A 310 -8.42 -1.02 -6.34
C MET A 310 -9.79 -1.08 -7.04
N SER A 311 -10.23 0.02 -7.67
CA SER A 311 -11.55 0.10 -8.32
C SER A 311 -11.65 -0.73 -9.60
N LEU A 312 -10.57 -0.83 -10.40
CA LEU A 312 -10.55 -1.54 -11.68
C LEU A 312 -10.01 -2.97 -11.59
N SER A 313 -9.48 -3.38 -10.44
CA SER A 313 -9.13 -4.80 -10.19
C SER A 313 -10.32 -5.74 -10.42
N HIS A 314 -11.54 -5.24 -10.25
CA HIS A 314 -12.81 -5.93 -10.49
C HIS A 314 -13.48 -5.52 -11.81
N GLY A 315 -12.69 -5.08 -12.81
CA GLY A 315 -13.20 -4.53 -14.07
C GLY A 315 -14.40 -5.31 -14.61
N ALA A 316 -15.52 -4.60 -14.76
CA ALA A 316 -16.81 -5.12 -15.20
C ALA A 316 -16.68 -5.97 -16.49
N LEU A 317 -15.72 -5.61 -17.35
CA LEU A 317 -15.36 -6.32 -18.57
C LEU A 317 -15.07 -7.82 -18.40
N TYR A 318 -14.40 -8.19 -17.31
CA TYR A 318 -14.00 -9.57 -17.01
C TYR A 318 -14.81 -10.18 -15.85
N SER A 319 -15.84 -9.48 -15.37
CA SER A 319 -16.69 -9.98 -14.29
C SER A 319 -17.64 -11.05 -14.83
N SER A 320 -17.68 -12.21 -14.17
CA SER A 320 -18.68 -13.26 -14.43
C SER A 320 -20.06 -12.90 -13.87
N LEU A 321 -20.17 -11.86 -13.04
CA LEU A 321 -21.45 -11.43 -12.46
C LEU A 321 -22.34 -10.69 -13.48
N LEU A 322 -21.77 -10.27 -14.62
CA LEU A 322 -22.48 -9.63 -15.73
C LEU A 322 -22.72 -10.61 -16.89
N THR A 323 -23.00 -11.88 -16.59
CA THR A 323 -23.20 -12.96 -17.58
C THR A 323 -24.27 -12.66 -18.63
N ALA A 324 -25.29 -11.87 -18.29
CA ALA A 324 -26.36 -11.50 -19.22
C ALA A 324 -26.07 -10.26 -20.10
N GLY A 325 -24.93 -9.56 -19.89
CA GLY A 325 -24.56 -8.38 -20.66
C GLY A 325 -23.64 -8.72 -21.84
N GLY A 326 -23.99 -8.25 -23.03
CA GLY A 326 -23.16 -8.30 -24.23
C GLY A 326 -21.88 -7.45 -24.13
N ARG A 327 -21.09 -7.43 -25.22
CA ARG A 327 -19.79 -6.72 -25.25
C ARG A 327 -19.94 -5.21 -25.06
N ARG A 328 -21.04 -4.64 -25.55
CA ARG A 328 -21.34 -3.20 -25.45
C ARG A 328 -21.66 -2.79 -24.01
N GLU A 329 -22.42 -3.60 -23.29
CA GLU A 329 -22.78 -3.39 -21.88
C GLU A 329 -21.52 -3.41 -21.02
N ARG A 330 -20.62 -4.36 -21.26
CA ARG A 330 -19.33 -4.49 -20.57
C ARG A 330 -18.39 -3.31 -20.84
N PHE A 331 -18.34 -2.83 -22.08
CA PHE A 331 -17.60 -1.62 -22.45
C PHE A 331 -18.11 -0.42 -21.65
N CYS A 332 -19.41 -0.12 -21.74
CA CYS A 332 -20.00 1.04 -21.07
C CYS A 332 -19.93 0.94 -19.54
N ALA A 333 -20.11 -0.25 -18.96
CA ALA A 333 -19.98 -0.45 -17.53
C ALA A 333 -18.56 -0.19 -17.04
N THR A 334 -17.54 -0.64 -17.78
CA THR A 334 -16.13 -0.39 -17.43
C THR A 334 -15.77 1.08 -17.57
N LEU A 335 -16.25 1.73 -18.64
CA LEU A 335 -16.07 3.16 -18.85
C LEU A 335 -16.74 3.98 -17.73
N ALA A 336 -17.97 3.62 -17.35
CA ALA A 336 -18.68 4.27 -16.25
C ALA A 336 -17.94 4.12 -14.93
N VAL A 337 -17.44 2.93 -14.59
CA VAL A 337 -16.65 2.72 -13.36
C VAL A 337 -15.37 3.58 -13.36
N ALA A 338 -14.65 3.63 -14.48
CA ALA A 338 -13.43 4.45 -14.59
C ALA A 338 -13.75 5.95 -14.46
N ALA A 339 -14.79 6.42 -15.16
CA ALA A 339 -15.21 7.83 -15.13
C ALA A 339 -15.73 8.24 -13.74
N THR A 340 -16.59 7.43 -13.10
CA THR A 340 -17.04 7.69 -11.73
C THR A 340 -15.88 7.66 -10.75
N GLY A 341 -14.91 6.75 -10.92
CA GLY A 341 -13.68 6.75 -10.13
C GLY A 341 -12.89 8.05 -10.24
N ALA A 342 -12.70 8.55 -11.46
CA ALA A 342 -12.02 9.83 -11.70
C ALA A 342 -12.78 11.01 -11.10
N VAL A 343 -14.11 11.06 -11.24
CA VAL A 343 -14.95 12.09 -10.62
C VAL A 343 -14.84 12.05 -9.10
N LEU A 344 -14.97 10.87 -8.48
CA LEU A 344 -14.89 10.73 -7.02
C LEU A 344 -13.52 11.14 -6.47
N VAL A 345 -12.43 10.73 -7.12
CA VAL A 345 -11.08 11.14 -6.72
C VAL A 345 -10.92 12.66 -6.92
N THR A 346 -11.41 13.23 -8.01
CA THR A 346 -11.35 14.68 -8.26
C THR A 346 -12.12 15.46 -7.19
N VAL A 347 -13.34 15.03 -6.84
CA VAL A 347 -14.13 15.63 -5.76
C VAL A 347 -13.40 15.53 -4.42
N PHE A 348 -12.79 14.38 -4.12
CA PHE A 348 -11.98 14.23 -2.91
C PHE A 348 -10.82 15.23 -2.88
N MET A 349 -10.07 15.37 -3.98
CA MET A 349 -8.99 16.36 -4.08
C MET A 349 -9.51 17.80 -4.00
N ALA A 350 -10.68 18.08 -4.58
CA ALA A 350 -11.33 19.39 -4.52
C ALA A 350 -11.71 19.77 -3.10
N LEU A 351 -12.26 18.83 -2.33
CA LEU A 351 -12.54 19.06 -0.92
C LEU A 351 -11.26 19.30 -0.12
N VAL A 352 -10.19 18.55 -0.38
CA VAL A 352 -8.88 18.75 0.25
C VAL A 352 -8.30 20.13 -0.08
N ALA A 353 -8.32 20.53 -1.34
CA ALA A 353 -7.83 21.84 -1.78
C ALA A 353 -8.67 22.99 -1.22
N ALA A 354 -10.00 22.88 -1.30
CA ALA A 354 -10.92 23.89 -0.77
C ALA A 354 -10.79 24.05 0.75
N LEU A 355 -10.65 22.94 1.49
CA LEU A 355 -10.47 22.98 2.94
C LEU A 355 -9.09 23.54 3.33
N SER A 356 -8.06 23.41 2.47
CA SER A 356 -6.73 23.96 2.76
C SER A 356 -6.69 25.50 2.84
N VAL A 357 -7.58 26.19 2.12
CA VAL A 357 -7.64 27.66 2.09
C VAL A 357 -7.99 28.24 3.46
N PRO A 358 -9.13 27.90 4.11
CA PRO A 358 -9.42 28.41 5.44
C PRO A 358 -8.43 27.88 6.48
N LEU A 359 -7.95 26.62 6.35
CA LEU A 359 -6.97 26.05 7.28
C LEU A 359 -5.65 26.81 7.30
N ALA A 360 -5.21 27.40 6.17
CA ALA A 360 -3.99 28.20 6.12
C ALA A 360 -4.04 29.45 7.02
N SER A 361 -5.24 29.99 7.29
CA SER A 361 -5.41 31.11 8.23
C SER A 361 -5.50 30.68 9.70
N LEU A 362 -5.86 29.43 9.96
CA LEU A 362 -6.11 28.90 11.32
C LEU A 362 -4.92 28.13 11.88
N LEU A 363 -4.12 27.51 11.01
CA LEU A 363 -3.04 26.62 11.40
C LEU A 363 -1.73 27.41 11.58
N PRO A 364 -1.06 27.29 12.73
CA PRO A 364 0.19 28.02 12.99
C PRO A 364 1.37 27.37 12.28
N ASP A 365 2.40 28.17 11.99
CA ASP A 365 3.69 27.63 11.59
C ASP A 365 4.30 26.81 12.73
N PHE A 366 4.74 25.58 12.42
CA PHE A 366 5.38 24.72 13.41
C PHE A 366 6.90 24.81 13.29
N HIS A 367 7.56 25.06 14.41
CA HIS A 367 9.01 24.93 14.52
C HIS A 367 9.36 23.57 15.09
N VAL A 368 9.67 22.62 14.20
CA VAL A 368 10.00 21.24 14.57
C VAL A 368 11.51 21.08 14.39
N TYR A 369 12.23 21.27 15.51
CA TYR A 369 13.69 21.12 15.61
C TYR A 369 14.48 21.99 14.61
N GLY A 370 14.21 23.29 14.62
CA GLY A 370 14.90 24.26 13.78
C GLY A 370 14.42 24.29 12.32
N GLN A 371 13.61 23.32 11.88
CA GLN A 371 12.87 23.43 10.63
C GLN A 371 11.53 24.13 10.86
N ARG A 372 11.28 25.20 10.11
CA ARG A 372 9.97 25.87 10.07
C ARG A 372 9.11 25.14 9.05
N LEU A 373 8.07 24.46 9.51
CA LEU A 373 7.04 23.85 8.68
C LEU A 373 5.92 24.88 8.52
N THR A 374 5.91 25.54 7.37
CA THR A 374 4.85 26.48 6.98
C THR A 374 3.72 25.71 6.32
N TYR A 375 2.48 26.01 6.73
CA TYR A 375 1.32 25.42 6.08
C TYR A 375 1.12 26.07 4.70
N HIS A 376 1.12 25.26 3.64
CA HIS A 376 0.90 25.73 2.28
C HIS A 376 -0.48 25.34 1.77
N VAL A 377 -1.15 26.32 1.15
CA VAL A 377 -2.41 26.10 0.43
C VAL A 377 -2.18 25.13 -0.72
N ILE A 378 -3.06 24.15 -0.84
CA ILE A 378 -3.00 23.13 -1.89
C ILE A 378 -3.52 23.74 -3.19
N SER A 379 -2.68 23.73 -4.23
CA SER A 379 -3.05 24.28 -5.54
C SER A 379 -4.21 23.50 -6.18
N ALA A 380 -5.13 24.24 -6.81
CA ALA A 380 -6.21 23.67 -7.63
C ALA A 380 -5.68 22.86 -8.83
N GLN A 381 -4.43 23.04 -9.23
CA GLN A 381 -3.82 22.28 -10.35
C GLN A 381 -3.79 20.77 -10.08
N VAL A 382 -3.89 20.35 -8.82
CA VAL A 382 -4.00 18.94 -8.43
C VAL A 382 -5.21 18.25 -9.09
N PHE A 383 -6.24 19.00 -9.52
CA PHE A 383 -7.41 18.43 -10.20
C PHE A 383 -7.09 17.73 -11.50
N TYR A 384 -6.04 18.11 -12.23
CA TYR A 384 -5.69 17.45 -13.49
C TYR A 384 -5.05 16.08 -13.28
N GLY A 385 -4.43 15.85 -12.11
CA GLY A 385 -3.72 14.60 -11.79
C GLY A 385 -4.59 13.35 -11.97
N PRO A 386 -5.77 13.25 -11.32
CA PRO A 386 -6.69 12.13 -11.50
C PRO A 386 -7.13 11.92 -12.95
N TRP A 387 -7.38 13.00 -13.70
CA TRP A 387 -7.84 12.91 -15.09
C TRP A 387 -6.77 12.44 -16.07
N VAL A 388 -5.49 12.64 -15.76
CA VAL A 388 -4.35 12.14 -16.56
C VAL A 388 -3.95 10.73 -16.10
N LEU A 389 -3.73 10.53 -14.80
CA LEU A 389 -3.11 9.32 -14.27
C LEU A 389 -4.06 8.13 -14.20
N LEU A 390 -5.34 8.36 -13.87
CA LEU A 390 -6.33 7.28 -13.75
C LEU A 390 -6.56 6.55 -15.09
N PRO A 391 -6.81 7.21 -16.25
CA PRO A 391 -6.96 6.48 -17.51
C PRO A 391 -5.68 5.75 -17.94
N ILE A 392 -4.48 6.27 -17.63
CA ILE A 392 -3.22 5.54 -17.88
C ILE A 392 -3.17 4.27 -17.03
N ALA A 393 -3.40 4.39 -15.71
CA ALA A 393 -3.43 3.25 -14.80
C ALA A 393 -4.50 2.22 -15.19
N ALA A 394 -5.68 2.70 -15.59
CA ALA A 394 -6.77 1.89 -16.11
C ALA A 394 -6.38 1.13 -17.38
N THR A 395 -5.69 1.80 -18.32
CA THR A 395 -5.20 1.20 -19.55
C THR A 395 -4.17 0.10 -19.26
N ILE A 396 -3.20 0.36 -18.38
CA ILE A 396 -2.20 -0.64 -17.95
C ILE A 396 -2.91 -1.85 -17.36
N HIS A 397 -3.84 -1.65 -16.42
CA HIS A 397 -4.60 -2.74 -15.81
C HIS A 397 -5.45 -3.54 -16.79
N LEU A 398 -6.04 -2.86 -17.78
CA LEU A 398 -6.89 -3.46 -18.79
C LEU A 398 -6.08 -4.30 -19.78
N VAL A 399 -4.96 -3.78 -20.28
CA VAL A 399 -4.06 -4.45 -21.23
C VAL A 399 -3.36 -5.64 -20.56
N PHE A 400 -2.86 -5.44 -19.35
CA PHE A 400 -2.12 -6.45 -18.59
C PHE A 400 -3.00 -7.19 -17.58
N TYR A 401 -4.31 -7.26 -17.85
CA TYR A 401 -5.28 -7.95 -16.99
C TYR A 401 -4.85 -9.39 -16.65
N ARG A 402 -4.25 -10.10 -17.62
CA ARG A 402 -3.77 -11.49 -17.48
C ARG A 402 -2.37 -11.61 -16.87
N ARG A 403 -1.64 -10.50 -16.70
CA ARG A 403 -0.25 -10.46 -16.21
C ARG A 403 -0.16 -9.46 -15.06
N PRO A 404 -0.71 -9.78 -13.88
CA PRO A 404 -0.81 -8.83 -12.76
C PRO A 404 0.55 -8.36 -12.25
N ILE A 405 1.58 -9.22 -12.30
CA ILE A 405 2.96 -8.85 -11.96
C ILE A 405 3.44 -7.72 -12.89
N LEU A 406 3.30 -7.90 -14.21
CA LEU A 406 3.71 -6.89 -15.19
C LEU A 406 2.90 -5.60 -15.04
N SER A 407 1.59 -5.71 -14.78
CA SER A 407 0.73 -4.56 -14.49
C SER A 407 1.25 -3.77 -13.28
N MET A 408 1.64 -4.44 -12.19
CA MET A 408 2.17 -3.77 -11.00
C MET A 408 3.53 -3.13 -11.28
N ILE A 409 4.43 -3.82 -11.97
CA ILE A 409 5.74 -3.26 -12.37
C ILE A 409 5.55 -1.97 -13.17
N LEU A 410 4.64 -1.98 -14.15
CA LEU A 410 4.36 -0.79 -14.97
C LEU A 410 3.70 0.34 -14.18
N LEU A 411 2.82 0.04 -13.22
CA LEU A 411 2.22 1.06 -12.36
C LEU A 411 3.24 1.64 -11.39
N MET A 412 4.13 0.83 -10.84
CA MET A 412 5.24 1.31 -10.03
C MET A 412 6.19 2.17 -10.87
N ALA A 413 6.55 1.73 -12.07
CA ALA A 413 7.34 2.52 -13.00
C ALA A 413 6.66 3.85 -13.35
N LEU A 414 5.33 3.86 -13.53
CA LEU A 414 4.55 5.08 -13.73
C LEU A 414 4.62 6.00 -12.50
N ILE A 415 4.44 5.47 -11.28
CA ILE A 415 4.60 6.26 -10.04
C ILE A 415 6.00 6.86 -9.99
N TYR A 416 7.05 6.05 -10.16
CA TYR A 416 8.43 6.54 -10.12
C TYR A 416 8.71 7.57 -11.22
N ALA A 417 8.20 7.38 -12.43
CA ALA A 417 8.33 8.35 -13.50
C ALA A 417 7.65 9.67 -13.13
N VAL A 418 6.43 9.64 -12.57
CA VAL A 418 5.74 10.86 -12.13
C VAL A 418 6.50 11.55 -11.01
N VAL A 419 6.96 10.81 -9.99
CA VAL A 419 7.77 11.35 -8.89
C VAL A 419 9.06 11.96 -9.42
N LEU A 420 9.79 11.24 -10.26
CA LEU A 420 11.04 11.71 -10.85
C LEU A 420 10.82 12.96 -11.70
N THR A 421 9.77 12.99 -12.52
CA THR A 421 9.42 14.18 -13.31
C THR A 421 9.03 15.34 -12.41
N ALA A 422 8.30 15.12 -11.31
CA ALA A 422 7.93 16.17 -10.37
C ALA A 422 9.15 16.74 -9.63
N GLU A 423 10.13 15.89 -9.30
CA GLU A 423 11.40 16.29 -8.70
C GLU A 423 12.29 17.03 -9.71
N LEU A 424 12.41 16.55 -10.95
CA LEU A 424 13.21 17.19 -11.99
C LEU A 424 12.59 18.52 -12.47
N LEU A 425 11.26 18.58 -12.60
CA LEU A 425 10.53 19.79 -12.98
C LEU A 425 10.17 20.68 -11.79
N SER A 426 10.54 20.34 -10.56
CA SER A 426 10.27 21.14 -9.36
C SER A 426 10.63 22.62 -9.49
N ARG A 427 11.59 22.95 -10.37
CA ARG A 427 11.99 24.33 -10.71
C ARG A 427 11.21 24.96 -11.89
N ASP A 428 10.54 24.16 -12.73
CA ASP A 428 9.83 24.56 -13.94
C ASP A 428 8.57 23.70 -14.23
N LEU A 429 7.64 23.56 -13.26
CA LEU A 429 6.33 22.91 -13.48
C LEU A 429 5.37 23.72 -14.38
N ARG A 430 5.88 24.68 -15.16
CA ARG A 430 5.11 25.51 -16.11
C ARG A 430 4.26 24.72 -17.11
N PRO A 431 4.69 23.55 -17.64
CA PRO A 431 3.87 22.78 -18.59
C PRO A 431 2.58 22.20 -17.99
N LEU A 432 2.60 21.84 -16.70
CA LEU A 432 1.42 21.41 -15.94
C LEU A 432 0.65 22.60 -15.34
N ALA A 433 1.32 23.75 -15.15
CA ALA A 433 0.67 24.99 -14.74
C ALA A 433 -0.25 25.55 -15.83
N ASN A 434 0.03 25.26 -17.10
CA ASN A 434 -0.82 25.64 -18.21
C ASN A 434 -2.05 24.72 -18.27
N ALA A 435 -3.15 25.17 -17.67
CA ALA A 435 -4.48 24.54 -17.75
C ALA A 435 -4.86 23.97 -19.13
N PRO A 436 -4.64 24.66 -20.28
CA PRO A 436 -4.97 24.09 -21.58
C PRO A 436 -4.11 22.87 -21.92
N ALA A 437 -2.80 22.89 -21.63
CA ALA A 437 -1.91 21.76 -21.88
C ALA A 437 -2.33 20.54 -21.04
N ALA A 438 -2.62 20.73 -19.75
CA ALA A 438 -3.11 19.67 -18.87
C ALA A 438 -4.45 19.09 -19.35
N GLY A 439 -5.37 19.94 -19.81
CA GLY A 439 -6.65 19.52 -20.39
C GLY A 439 -6.48 18.68 -21.66
N THR A 440 -5.60 19.10 -22.58
CA THR A 440 -5.31 18.33 -23.81
C THR A 440 -4.69 16.97 -23.50
N LEU A 441 -3.75 16.91 -22.54
CA LEU A 441 -3.14 15.66 -22.10
C LEU A 441 -4.18 14.72 -21.49
N ALA A 442 -5.05 15.23 -20.61
CA ALA A 442 -6.14 14.44 -20.04
C ALA A 442 -7.06 13.87 -21.13
N ALA A 443 -7.48 14.69 -22.09
CA ALA A 443 -8.32 14.25 -23.21
C ALA A 443 -7.63 13.15 -24.03
N LEU A 444 -6.34 13.28 -24.33
CA LEU A 444 -5.54 12.27 -25.02
C LEU A 444 -5.46 10.96 -24.23
N CYS A 445 -5.19 11.02 -22.92
CA CYS A 445 -5.14 9.82 -22.07
C CYS A 445 -6.48 9.07 -22.03
N TRP A 446 -7.60 9.80 -21.95
CA TRP A 446 -8.94 9.21 -22.02
C TRP A 446 -9.26 8.62 -23.38
N LEU A 447 -8.87 9.29 -24.48
CA LEU A 447 -9.01 8.75 -25.83
C LEU A 447 -8.26 7.42 -25.96
N VAL A 448 -7.00 7.36 -25.52
CA VAL A 448 -6.19 6.13 -25.53
C VAL A 448 -6.85 5.03 -24.70
N PHE A 449 -7.34 5.35 -23.51
CA PHE A 449 -8.06 4.40 -22.66
C PHE A 449 -9.32 3.86 -23.34
N ILE A 450 -10.15 4.73 -23.94
CA ILE A 450 -11.38 4.37 -24.65
C ILE A 450 -11.06 3.46 -25.86
N LEU A 451 -10.02 3.79 -26.63
CA LEU A 451 -9.59 2.98 -27.77
C LEU A 451 -9.08 1.60 -27.33
N ALA A 452 -8.26 1.55 -26.27
CA ALA A 452 -7.80 0.29 -25.69
C ALA A 452 -8.97 -0.55 -25.17
N LEU A 453 -9.89 0.07 -24.42
CA LEU A 453 -11.09 -0.57 -23.88
C LEU A 453 -11.98 -1.11 -25.00
N SER A 454 -12.24 -0.33 -26.06
CA SER A 454 -13.03 -0.73 -27.23
C SER A 454 -12.38 -1.92 -27.94
N ARG A 455 -11.08 -1.86 -28.20
CA ARG A 455 -10.34 -2.95 -28.85
C ARG A 455 -10.40 -4.25 -28.03
N ILE A 456 -10.24 -4.18 -26.71
CA ILE A 456 -10.32 -5.38 -25.86
C ILE A 456 -11.76 -5.89 -25.75
N ALA A 457 -12.73 -5.02 -25.51
CA ALA A 457 -14.15 -5.39 -25.37
C ALA A 457 -14.70 -6.06 -26.64
N HIS A 458 -14.37 -5.52 -27.82
CA HIS A 458 -14.96 -5.97 -29.09
C HIS A 458 -14.15 -7.03 -29.83
N ARG A 459 -12.83 -7.12 -29.65
CA ARG A 459 -11.99 -8.05 -30.45
C ARG A 459 -11.35 -9.19 -29.67
N ARG A 460 -11.24 -9.12 -28.34
CA ARG A 460 -10.57 -10.17 -27.56
C ARG A 460 -11.57 -11.13 -26.90
N PRO A 461 -11.21 -12.42 -26.73
CA PRO A 461 -12.00 -13.35 -25.94
C PRO A 461 -11.96 -12.96 -24.45
N LEU A 462 -13.14 -12.67 -23.90
CA LEU A 462 -13.34 -12.20 -22.52
C LEU A 462 -13.53 -13.33 -21.50
N VAL A 463 -13.83 -14.55 -21.96
CA VAL A 463 -14.07 -15.73 -21.13
C VAL A 463 -12.97 -16.76 -21.38
N ARG A 464 -12.44 -17.35 -20.31
CA ARG A 464 -11.68 -18.59 -20.29
C ARG A 464 -12.17 -19.44 -19.16
#